data_AF-A0A7J8N634-F1
#
_entry.id   AF-A0A7J8N634-F1
#
_cell.length_a   1.000
_cell.length_b   1.000
_cell.length_c   1.000
_cell.angle_alpha   90.00
_cell.angle_beta   90.00
_cell.angle_gamma   90.00
#
_symmetry.space_group_name_H-M   'P 1'
#
loop_
_entity.id
_entity.type
_entity.pdbx_description
1 polymer ?
#
loop_
_entity_poly.entity_id
_entity_poly.type
_entity_poly.pdbx_seq_one_letter_code
_entity_poly.pdbx_strand_id
1 'polypeptide(L)'
;VFGFQAGIRKQKDIKTPTVCHILDVTGEVAAGVASVEAVEMFLTPEWIQKFKHTIHSAPLLMIDANLSPPALEVSCRRTFKTSL
;
A
#
# COMPACT_ATOMS: atom_id res chain seq x y z
N VAL A 1 23.77 5.06 -3.39
CA VAL A 1 22.38 5.33 -2.94
C VAL A 1 21.46 5.26 -4.14
N PHE A 2 21.05 4.05 -4.54
CA PHE A 2 20.12 3.80 -5.66
C PHE A 2 19.15 2.72 -5.17
N GLY A 3 17.86 3.02 -4.97
CA GLY A 3 16.93 1.98 -4.53
C GLY A 3 15.51 2.37 -4.10
N PHE A 4 15.19 3.63 -3.80
CA PHE A 4 13.87 4.00 -3.23
C PHE A 4 12.65 3.78 -4.15
N GLN A 5 12.82 3.30 -5.40
CA GLN A 5 11.70 3.08 -6.33
C GLN A 5 11.38 1.61 -6.62
N ALA A 6 12.22 0.65 -6.21
CA ALA A 6 11.97 -0.78 -6.45
C ALA A 6 10.86 -1.30 -5.50
N GLY A 7 9.59 -1.03 -5.83
CA GLY A 7 8.43 -1.33 -4.99
C GLY A 7 7.22 -0.44 -5.27
N ILE A 8 7.47 0.77 -5.77
CA ILE A 8 6.42 1.76 -6.05
C ILE A 8 5.80 1.49 -7.42
N ARG A 9 4.54 1.07 -7.44
CA ARG A 9 3.77 0.90 -8.67
C ARG A 9 3.42 2.28 -9.25
N LYS A 10 3.86 2.54 -10.49
CA LYS A 10 3.55 3.77 -11.24
C LYS A 10 2.88 3.38 -12.56
N GLN A 11 1.75 4.00 -12.89
CA GLN A 11 1.02 3.78 -14.14
C GLN A 11 0.28 5.07 -14.51
N LYS A 12 0.18 5.38 -15.81
CA LYS A 12 -0.42 6.64 -16.29
C LYS A 12 -1.89 6.80 -15.90
N ASP A 13 -2.61 5.68 -15.77
CA ASP A 13 -4.05 5.67 -15.51
C ASP A 13 -4.39 5.61 -14.02
N ILE A 14 -3.39 5.65 -13.13
CA ILE A 14 -3.58 5.66 -11.69
C ILE A 14 -3.43 7.08 -11.19
N LYS A 15 -4.51 7.65 -10.64
CA LYS A 15 -4.43 8.91 -9.89
C LYS A 15 -3.74 8.65 -8.55
N THR A 16 -2.73 9.43 -8.22
CA THR A 16 -2.08 9.38 -6.90
C THR A 16 -3.12 9.72 -5.82
N PRO A 17 -3.25 8.91 -4.75
CA PRO A 17 -4.15 9.19 -3.63
C PRO A 17 -3.98 10.58 -3.03
N THR A 18 -5.09 11.23 -2.68
CA THR A 18 -5.08 12.56 -2.05
C THR A 18 -6.06 12.62 -0.89
N VAL A 19 -5.68 13.30 0.19
CA VAL A 19 -6.55 13.61 1.32
C VAL A 19 -6.55 15.11 1.53
N CYS A 20 -7.73 15.70 1.67
CA CYS A 20 -7.92 17.12 1.97
C CYS A 20 -8.63 17.24 3.32
N HIS A 21 -7.98 17.89 4.28
CA HIS A 21 -8.57 18.23 5.57
C HIS A 21 -8.78 19.74 5.65
N ILE A 22 -9.96 20.14 6.11
CA ILE A 22 -10.30 21.50 6.51
C ILE A 22 -10.24 21.52 8.04
N LEU A 23 -9.42 22.42 8.58
CA LEU A 23 -9.26 22.56 10.03
C LEU A 23 -10.15 23.69 10.56
N ASP A 24 -10.63 23.55 11.79
CA ASP A 24 -11.31 24.65 12.49
C ASP A 24 -10.30 25.56 13.23
N VAL A 25 -10.84 26.52 13.99
CA VAL A 25 -10.04 27.48 14.77
C VAL A 25 -9.25 26.85 15.93
N THR A 26 -9.61 25.62 16.33
CA THR A 26 -8.90 24.86 17.37
C THR A 26 -7.74 24.04 16.78
N GLY A 27 -7.71 23.87 15.45
CA GLY A 27 -6.75 23.06 14.73
C GLY A 27 -7.20 21.60 14.53
N GLU A 28 -8.43 21.27 14.93
CA GLU A 28 -9.03 19.95 14.70
C GLU A 28 -9.63 19.84 13.29
N VAL A 29 -9.81 18.62 12.80
CA VAL A 29 -10.39 18.38 11.47
C VAL A 29 -11.89 18.64 11.51
N ALA A 30 -12.32 19.75 10.89
CA ALA A 30 -13.72 20.11 10.72
C ALA A 30 -14.40 19.33 9.59
N ALA A 31 -13.66 19.05 8.51
CA ALA A 31 -14.13 18.25 7.39
C ALA A 31 -12.96 17.57 6.68
N GLY A 32 -13.21 16.40 6.09
CA GLY A 32 -12.21 15.64 5.36
C GLY A 32 -12.77 14.98 4.10
N VAL A 33 -12.01 15.04 3.02
CA VAL A 33 -12.27 14.29 1.78
C VAL A 33 -11.05 13.44 1.48
N ALA A 34 -11.24 12.13 1.36
CA ALA A 34 -10.19 11.18 1.02
C ALA A 34 -10.50 10.50 -0.31
N SER A 35 -9.63 10.70 -1.30
CA SER A 35 -9.63 9.95 -2.57
C SER A 35 -8.43 9.00 -2.52
N VAL A 36 -8.64 7.81 -1.97
CA VAL A 36 -7.57 6.83 -1.67
C VAL A 36 -7.78 5.46 -2.32
N GLU A 37 -8.89 5.29 -3.05
CA GLU A 37 -9.30 4.05 -3.72
C GLU A 37 -8.20 3.43 -4.59
N ALA A 38 -7.31 4.25 -5.14
CA ALA A 38 -6.20 3.77 -5.96
C ALA A 38 -5.27 2.79 -5.21
N VAL A 39 -5.13 2.90 -3.89
CA VAL A 39 -4.35 1.94 -3.10
C VAL A 39 -5.04 0.57 -3.11
N GLU A 40 -6.33 0.52 -2.76
CA GLU A 40 -7.11 -0.72 -2.71
C GLU A 40 -7.22 -1.39 -4.09
N MET A 41 -7.41 -0.60 -5.15
CA MET A 41 -7.63 -1.10 -6.52
C MET A 41 -6.33 -1.51 -7.23
N PHE A 42 -5.21 -0.81 -7.00
CA PHE A 42 -3.99 -1.02 -7.78
C PHE A 42 -2.82 -1.62 -6.99
N LEU A 43 -2.83 -1.60 -5.66
CA LEU A 43 -1.83 -2.33 -4.87
C LEU A 43 -2.26 -3.78 -4.66
N THR A 44 -2.38 -4.51 -5.78
CA THR A 44 -3.00 -5.83 -5.84
C THR A 44 -2.09 -6.94 -5.25
N PRO A 45 -2.67 -8.09 -4.87
CA PRO A 45 -1.89 -9.24 -4.40
C PRO A 45 -0.77 -9.67 -5.36
N GLU A 46 -1.01 -9.59 -6.67
CA GLU A 46 -0.04 -9.96 -7.71
C GLU A 46 1.14 -8.99 -7.74
N TRP A 47 0.90 -7.71 -7.48
CA TRP A 47 1.98 -6.74 -7.37
C TRP A 47 2.84 -7.03 -6.14
N ILE A 48 2.22 -7.27 -4.99
CA ILE A 48 2.90 -7.57 -3.73
C ILE A 48 3.74 -8.85 -3.86
N GLN A 49 3.21 -9.89 -4.51
CA GLN A 49 3.92 -11.16 -4.74
C GLN A 49 5.23 -11.03 -5.51
N LYS A 50 5.39 -10.00 -6.36
CA LYS A 50 6.67 -9.75 -7.05
C LYS A 50 7.81 -9.48 -6.07
N PHE A 51 7.48 -9.00 -4.87
CA PHE A 51 8.44 -8.68 -3.81
C PHE A 51 8.47 -9.74 -2.70
N LYS A 52 7.92 -10.94 -2.93
CA LYS A 52 7.86 -12.03 -1.94
C LYS A 52 9.21 -12.34 -1.27
N HIS A 53 10.31 -12.28 -2.02
CA HIS A 53 11.64 -12.54 -1.49
C HIS A 53 12.10 -11.43 -0.54
N THR A 54 11.89 -10.17 -0.90
CA THR A 54 12.17 -9.00 -0.05
C THR A 54 11.31 -9.01 1.21
N ILE A 55 10.02 -9.33 1.07
CA ILE A 55 9.09 -9.43 2.19
C ILE A 55 9.51 -10.56 3.14
N HIS A 56 9.91 -11.71 2.61
CA HIS A 56 10.30 -12.87 3.41
C HIS A 56 11.65 -12.68 4.12
N SER A 57 12.60 -11.99 3.49
CA SER A 57 13.92 -11.71 4.08
C SER A 57 13.92 -10.50 5.02
N ALA A 58 12.87 -9.67 5.01
CA ALA A 58 12.77 -8.51 5.88
C ALA A 58 12.59 -8.96 7.36
N PRO A 59 13.32 -8.37 8.31
CA PRO A 59 13.17 -8.68 9.74
C PRO A 59 11.82 -8.21 10.29
N LEU A 60 11.21 -7.22 9.65
CA LEU A 60 9.92 -6.63 9.99
C LEU A 60 9.21 -6.20 8.71
N LEU A 61 7.91 -6.48 8.64
CA LEU A 61 7.02 -5.97 7.59
C LEU A 61 5.96 -5.08 8.26
N MET A 62 5.86 -3.83 7.80
CA MET A 62 4.84 -2.88 8.25
C MET A 62 3.81 -2.72 7.13
N ILE A 63 2.54 -2.87 7.48
CA ILE A 63 1.42 -2.84 6.53
C ILE A 63 0.38 -1.85 7.06
N ASP A 64 -0.16 -1.03 6.16
CA ASP A 64 -1.23 -0.08 6.46
C ASP A 64 -2.60 -0.65 6.05
N ALA A 65 -3.66 -0.24 6.73
CA ALA A 65 -5.03 -0.70 6.51
C ALA A 65 -5.68 -0.15 5.23
N ASN A 66 -4.98 0.75 4.51
CA ASN A 66 -5.39 1.24 3.20
C ASN A 66 -5.33 0.16 2.09
N LEU A 67 -4.76 -1.03 2.36
CA LEU A 67 -4.79 -2.16 1.43
C LEU A 67 -6.16 -2.85 1.42
N SER A 68 -6.55 -3.36 0.25
CA SER A 68 -7.74 -4.22 0.15
C SER A 68 -7.55 -5.52 0.95
N PRO A 69 -8.63 -6.16 1.44
CA PRO A 69 -8.53 -7.39 2.25
C PRO A 69 -7.69 -8.52 1.60
N PRO A 70 -7.78 -8.80 0.29
CA PRO A 70 -6.93 -9.80 -0.35
C PRO A 70 -5.44 -9.41 -0.37
N ALA A 71 -5.13 -8.12 -0.52
CA ALA A 71 -3.76 -7.61 -0.49
C ALA A 71 -3.16 -7.71 0.92
N LEU A 72 -3.97 -7.46 1.96
CA LEU A 72 -3.59 -7.70 3.35
C LEU A 72 -3.30 -9.18 3.61
N GLU A 73 -4.18 -10.09 3.17
CA GLU A 73 -4.00 -11.54 3.37
C GLU A 73 -2.67 -12.03 2.78
N VAL A 74 -2.38 -11.67 1.53
CA VAL A 74 -1.15 -12.08 0.85
C VAL A 74 0.09 -11.44 1.47
N SER A 75 -0.02 -10.20 1.96
CA SER A 75 1.09 -9.53 2.66
C SER A 75 1.42 -10.20 4.00
N CYS A 76 0.38 -10.62 4.75
CA CYS A 76 0.53 -11.29 6.04
C CYS A 76 0.97 -12.75 5.93
N ARG A 77 0.75 -13.38 4.78
CA ARG A 77 1.09 -14.79 4.57
C ARG A 77 2.60 -14.97 4.42
N ARG A 78 3.27 -15.29 5.53
CA ARG A 78 4.71 -15.59 5.55
C ARG A 78 5.13 -16.80 4.71
N THR A 79 4.19 -17.68 4.41
CA THR A 79 4.35 -18.80 3.49
C THR A 79 3.79 -18.43 2.11
N PHE A 80 4.55 -17.68 1.32
CA PHE A 80 4.42 -17.82 -0.12
C PHE A 80 4.76 -19.27 -0.43
N LYS A 81 3.76 -20.10 -0.74
CA LYS A 81 4.02 -21.48 -1.15
C LYS A 81 4.99 -21.41 -2.32
N THR A 82 6.22 -21.82 -2.10
CA THR A 82 7.17 -22.14 -3.16
C THR A 82 6.61 -23.38 -3.84
N SER A 83 5.97 -23.20 -4.99
CA SER A 83 5.76 -24.29 -5.94
C SER A 83 7.15 -24.73 -6.40
N LEU A 84 7.66 -25.79 -5.76
CA LEU A 84 8.64 -26.70 -6.35
C LEU A 84 7.89 -27.68 -7.25
#